data_AF-A0A7S1JFH0-F1
#
_entry.id   AF-A0A7S1JFH0-F1
#
_cell.length_a   1.000
_cell.length_b   1.000
_cell.length_c   1.000
_cell.angle_alpha   90.00
_cell.angle_beta   90.00
_cell.angle_gamma   90.00
#
_symmetry.space_group_name_H-M   'P 1'
#
loop_
_entity.id
_entity.type
_entity.pdbx_description
1 polymer ?
#
loop_
_entity_poly.entity_id
_entity_poly.type
_entity_poly.pdbx_seq_one_letter_code
_entity_poly.pdbx_strand_id
1 'polypeptide(L)'
;GGQIVATATQEDELCINGMSFSRRQSKWANSALVVTVGPKDWEPFCPEGTPKALAGIAFQQHFEQEAAKMGGGNLTVPVQRLTDFLEGRESDPETLPASSYRLGTKAAPLHRLYPEHLYRTIVEAVSSDFQRRLPGFATCPEALVHGAETRTSSPIRILRDPETYESAAFPNVFPAGE
;
A
#
# COMPACT_ATOMS: atom_id res chain seq x y z
N GLY A 1 -10.28 14.65 6.60
CA GLY A 1 -10.88 15.27 5.41
C GLY A 1 -10.13 14.97 4.14
N GLY A 2 -10.08 13.70 3.75
CA GLY A 2 -9.48 13.25 2.48
C GLY A 2 -10.34 12.20 1.79
N GLN A 3 -9.79 11.64 0.71
CA GLN A 3 -10.39 10.58 -0.08
C GLN A 3 -9.30 9.58 -0.50
N ILE A 4 -9.63 8.30 -0.48
CA ILE A 4 -8.79 7.24 -1.08
C ILE A 4 -9.11 7.20 -2.58
N VAL A 5 -8.07 7.10 -3.41
CA VAL A 5 -8.17 7.09 -4.87
C VAL A 5 -7.38 5.94 -5.47
N ALA A 6 -7.79 5.49 -6.67
CA ALA A 6 -7.04 4.51 -7.44
C ALA A 6 -5.87 5.21 -8.13
N THR A 7 -4.72 4.55 -8.11
CA THR A 7 -3.47 4.98 -8.76
C THR A 7 -2.83 3.85 -9.57
N ALA A 8 -3.61 2.80 -9.86
CA ALA A 8 -3.20 1.72 -10.77
C ALA A 8 -2.85 2.27 -12.16
N THR A 9 -1.80 1.72 -12.76
CA THR A 9 -1.33 2.08 -14.11
C THR A 9 -1.50 0.98 -15.13
N GLN A 10 -1.79 -0.25 -14.69
CA GLN A 10 -2.09 -1.40 -15.54
C GLN A 10 -3.48 -1.95 -15.19
N GLU A 11 -4.09 -2.67 -16.13
CA GLU A 11 -5.48 -3.16 -16.01
C GLU A 11 -5.64 -4.27 -14.97
N ASP A 12 -4.61 -5.09 -14.78
CA ASP A 12 -4.57 -6.22 -13.86
C ASP A 12 -3.98 -5.88 -12.47
N GLU A 13 -3.58 -4.63 -12.28
CA GLU A 13 -2.99 -4.10 -11.05
C GLU A 13 -4.01 -3.28 -10.25
N LEU A 14 -3.84 -3.27 -8.93
CA LEU A 14 -4.55 -2.35 -8.04
C LEU A 14 -3.55 -1.67 -7.11
N CYS A 15 -3.39 -0.36 -7.28
CA CYS A 15 -2.73 0.52 -6.33
C CYS A 15 -3.71 1.61 -5.88
N ILE A 16 -3.65 1.99 -4.61
CA ILE A 16 -4.37 3.13 -4.04
C ILE A 16 -3.41 4.22 -3.56
N ASN A 17 -3.95 5.41 -3.33
CA ASN A 17 -3.29 6.53 -2.65
C ASN A 17 -4.32 7.40 -1.91
N GLY A 18 -3.85 8.35 -1.09
CA GLY A 18 -4.66 9.36 -0.43
C GLY A 18 -4.58 10.73 -1.12
N MET A 19 -5.73 11.38 -1.30
CA MET A 19 -5.79 12.78 -1.72
C MET A 19 -6.71 13.60 -0.81
N SER A 20 -6.63 14.92 -0.91
CA SER A 20 -7.56 15.84 -0.23
C SER A 20 -7.83 17.06 -1.09
N PHE A 21 -9.10 17.51 -1.11
CA PHE A 21 -9.42 18.83 -1.65
C PHE A 21 -8.90 19.92 -0.70
N SER A 22 -8.67 21.12 -1.24
CA SER A 22 -8.12 22.27 -0.48
C SER A 22 -8.82 22.52 0.86
N ARG A 23 -10.17 22.43 0.90
CA ARG A 23 -10.96 22.66 2.12
C ARG A 23 -10.84 21.57 3.18
N ARG A 24 -10.31 20.38 2.86
CA ARG A 24 -10.15 19.23 3.76
C ARG A 24 -11.41 18.88 4.58
N GLN A 25 -12.59 19.09 4.00
CA GLN A 25 -13.89 19.00 4.68
C GLN A 25 -14.61 17.64 4.52
N SER A 26 -13.92 16.62 4.03
CA SER A 26 -14.47 15.26 3.91
C SER A 26 -14.68 14.63 5.31
N LYS A 27 -15.74 13.81 5.45
CA LYS A 27 -16.06 13.03 6.67
C LYS A 27 -14.89 12.14 7.10
N TRP A 28 -14.12 11.61 6.13
CA TRP A 28 -13.07 10.63 6.40
C TRP A 28 -11.69 11.27 6.56
N ALA A 29 -10.89 10.70 7.46
CA ALA A 29 -9.43 10.84 7.47
C ALA A 29 -8.80 9.56 6.93
N ASN A 30 -7.71 9.69 6.18
CA ASN A 30 -6.94 8.56 5.69
C ASN A 30 -5.44 8.88 5.77
N SER A 31 -4.65 7.82 5.83
CA SER A 31 -3.19 7.85 5.79
C SER A 31 -2.71 6.46 5.41
N ALA A 32 -1.64 6.37 4.62
CA ALA A 32 -0.99 5.11 4.37
C ALA A 32 -0.28 4.61 5.64
N LEU A 33 -0.53 3.35 6.00
CA LEU A 33 0.26 2.62 7.00
C LEU A 33 1.23 1.73 6.24
N VAL A 34 2.52 2.04 6.32
CA VAL A 34 3.54 1.45 5.45
C VAL A 34 4.66 0.86 6.30
N VAL A 35 5.26 -0.22 5.80
CA VAL A 35 6.43 -0.88 6.38
C VAL A 35 7.57 -0.81 5.37
N THR A 36 8.75 -0.44 5.85
CA THR A 36 9.96 -0.47 5.02
C THR A 36 10.33 -1.90 4.71
N VAL A 37 10.47 -2.20 3.42
CA VAL A 37 10.94 -3.49 2.90
C VAL A 37 12.35 -3.36 2.34
N GLY A 38 13.08 -4.47 2.29
CA GLY A 38 14.40 -4.54 1.69
C GLY A 38 14.60 -5.79 0.83
N PRO A 39 15.85 -6.05 0.38
CA PRO A 39 16.17 -7.14 -0.53
C PRO A 39 15.62 -8.50 -0.14
N LYS A 40 15.70 -8.85 1.15
CA LYS A 40 15.21 -10.13 1.67
C LYS A 40 13.70 -10.31 1.54
N ASP A 41 12.95 -9.20 1.53
CA ASP A 41 11.49 -9.23 1.46
C ASP A 41 11.02 -9.38 0.01
N TRP A 42 11.71 -8.76 -0.95
CA TRP A 42 11.29 -8.77 -2.35
C TRP A 42 11.94 -9.84 -3.23
N GLU A 43 13.13 -10.34 -2.88
CA GLU A 43 13.84 -11.39 -3.64
C GLU A 43 12.99 -12.65 -3.91
N PRO A 44 12.19 -13.17 -2.96
CA PRO A 44 11.33 -14.34 -3.20
C PRO A 44 10.24 -14.14 -4.25
N PHE A 45 9.90 -12.89 -4.57
CA PHE A 45 8.83 -12.52 -5.50
C PHE A 45 9.34 -12.18 -6.90
N CYS A 46 10.67 -12.26 -7.10
CA CYS A 46 11.29 -11.94 -8.37
C CYS A 46 11.27 -13.15 -9.31
N PRO A 47 10.70 -13.02 -10.53
CA PRO A 47 10.82 -14.05 -11.54
C PRO A 47 12.27 -14.39 -11.84
N GLU A 48 12.55 -15.66 -12.15
CA GLU A 48 13.88 -16.12 -12.53
C GLU A 48 14.40 -15.31 -13.73
N GLY A 49 15.66 -14.87 -13.64
CA GLY A 49 16.28 -14.02 -14.68
C GLY A 49 16.00 -12.51 -14.55
N THR A 50 15.14 -12.08 -13.62
CA THR A 50 14.92 -10.65 -13.37
C THR A 50 16.21 -10.00 -12.83
N PRO A 51 16.69 -8.89 -13.42
CA PRO A 51 17.82 -8.15 -12.87
C PRO A 51 17.52 -7.73 -11.43
N LYS A 52 18.46 -7.97 -10.50
CA LYS A 52 18.29 -7.63 -9.07
C LYS A 52 17.88 -6.17 -8.83
N ALA A 53 18.32 -5.25 -9.70
CA ALA A 53 17.96 -3.85 -9.63
C ALA A 53 16.46 -3.58 -9.88
N LEU A 54 15.75 -4.49 -10.56
CA LEU A 54 14.32 -4.40 -10.87
C LEU A 54 13.45 -5.24 -9.92
N ALA A 55 14.06 -5.89 -8.93
CA ALA A 55 13.38 -6.77 -7.99
C ALA A 55 12.22 -6.08 -7.23
N GLY A 56 12.43 -4.82 -6.84
CA GLY A 56 11.40 -4.03 -6.16
C GLY A 56 10.17 -3.78 -7.03
N ILE A 57 10.32 -3.65 -8.35
CA ILE A 57 9.19 -3.52 -9.27
C ILE A 57 8.36 -4.81 -9.26
N ALA A 58 9.02 -5.97 -9.41
CA ALA A 58 8.33 -7.26 -9.42
C ALA A 58 7.52 -7.48 -8.13
N PHE A 59 8.07 -7.07 -6.98
CA PHE A 59 7.37 -7.11 -5.70
C PHE A 59 6.13 -6.21 -5.66
N GLN A 60 6.24 -4.95 -6.13
CA GLN A 60 5.08 -4.06 -6.23
C GLN A 60 3.99 -4.67 -7.12
N GLN A 61 4.35 -5.10 -8.32
CA GLN A 61 3.42 -5.69 -9.29
C GLN A 61 2.74 -6.94 -8.73
N HIS A 62 3.48 -7.81 -8.04
CA HIS A 62 2.93 -9.00 -7.42
C HIS A 62 1.79 -8.66 -6.45
N PHE A 63 2.02 -7.75 -5.50
CA PHE A 63 0.98 -7.40 -4.52
C PHE A 63 -0.14 -6.53 -5.09
N GLU A 64 0.13 -5.72 -6.11
CA GLU A 64 -0.91 -5.00 -6.83
C GLU A 64 -1.86 -5.94 -7.58
N GLN A 65 -1.31 -6.98 -8.23
CA GLN A 65 -2.10 -8.02 -8.90
C GLN A 65 -2.88 -8.88 -7.90
N GLU A 66 -2.26 -9.28 -6.78
CA GLU A 66 -2.95 -10.02 -5.72
C GLU A 66 -4.08 -9.19 -5.10
N ALA A 67 -3.85 -7.89 -4.86
CA ALA A 67 -4.89 -7.00 -4.37
C ALA A 67 -6.04 -6.82 -5.38
N ALA A 68 -5.74 -6.71 -6.68
CA ALA A 68 -6.76 -6.68 -7.72
C ALA A 68 -7.61 -7.96 -7.74
N LYS A 69 -6.98 -9.13 -7.61
CA LYS A 69 -7.66 -10.44 -7.50
C LYS A 69 -8.55 -10.52 -6.26
N MET A 70 -8.04 -10.10 -5.09
CA MET A 70 -8.84 -10.05 -3.85
C MET A 70 -10.06 -9.13 -4.00
N GLY A 71 -9.86 -7.97 -4.63
CA GLY A 71 -10.91 -7.01 -4.96
C GLY A 71 -11.93 -7.51 -5.98
N GLY A 72 -11.58 -8.51 -6.80
CA GLY A 72 -12.43 -9.04 -7.87
C GLY A 72 -12.36 -8.26 -9.19
N GLY A 73 -11.31 -7.46 -9.39
CA GLY A 73 -11.09 -6.65 -10.60
C GLY A 73 -11.90 -5.35 -10.66
N ASN A 74 -11.91 -4.71 -11.83
CA ASN A 74 -12.60 -3.44 -12.11
C ASN A 74 -12.26 -2.31 -11.12
N LEU A 75 -11.01 -2.26 -10.64
CA LEU A 75 -10.55 -1.30 -9.62
C LEU A 75 -11.35 -1.35 -8.29
N THR A 76 -12.05 -2.45 -8.01
CA THR A 76 -12.68 -2.65 -6.71
C THR A 76 -11.60 -2.90 -5.67
N VAL A 77 -11.60 -2.13 -4.59
CA VAL A 77 -10.55 -2.21 -3.57
C VAL A 77 -10.91 -3.28 -2.53
N PRO A 78 -10.03 -4.26 -2.25
CA PRO A 78 -10.18 -5.14 -1.10
C PRO A 78 -10.07 -4.32 0.18
N VAL A 79 -10.99 -4.55 1.10
CA VAL A 79 -11.05 -3.87 2.39
C VAL A 79 -11.24 -4.87 3.52
N GLN A 80 -10.74 -4.49 4.69
CA GLN A 80 -10.94 -5.23 5.94
C GLN A 80 -11.18 -4.23 7.06
N ARG A 81 -12.11 -4.50 7.97
CA ARG A 81 -12.28 -3.70 9.19
C ARG A 81 -10.98 -3.75 9.99
N LEU A 82 -10.58 -2.62 10.56
CA LEU A 82 -9.31 -2.53 11.29
C LEU A 82 -9.22 -3.54 12.44
N THR A 83 -10.28 -3.67 13.24
CA THR A 83 -10.31 -4.63 14.37
C THR A 83 -10.12 -6.06 13.89
N ASP A 84 -10.80 -6.44 12.80
CA ASP A 84 -10.71 -7.79 12.24
C ASP A 84 -9.34 -8.02 11.59
N PHE A 85 -8.74 -6.99 10.99
CA PHE A 85 -7.37 -7.00 10.48
C PHE A 85 -6.36 -7.27 11.61
N LEU A 86 -6.47 -6.56 12.74
CA LEU A 86 -5.57 -6.74 13.89
C LEU A 86 -5.71 -8.14 14.54
N GLU A 87 -6.90 -8.73 14.47
CA GLU A 87 -7.18 -10.07 14.99
C GLU A 87 -6.93 -11.20 13.97
N GLY A 88 -6.59 -10.87 12.72
CA GLY A 88 -6.39 -11.85 11.65
C GLY A 88 -7.66 -12.60 11.24
N ARG A 89 -8.82 -11.93 11.26
CA ARG A 89 -10.13 -12.49 10.91
C ARG A 89 -10.75 -11.80 9.72
N GLU A 90 -11.43 -12.53 8.85
CA GLU A 90 -12.18 -11.92 7.75
C GLU A 90 -13.35 -11.08 8.26
N SER A 91 -13.53 -9.90 7.67
CA SER A 91 -14.67 -9.03 7.99
C SER A 91 -15.94 -9.53 7.33
N ASP A 92 -17.04 -9.44 8.05
CA ASP A 92 -18.37 -9.69 7.49
C ASP A 92 -18.73 -8.61 6.44
N PRO A 93 -18.94 -9.00 5.16
CA PRO A 93 -19.28 -8.07 4.09
C PRO A 93 -20.56 -7.25 4.34
N GLU A 94 -21.53 -7.79 5.08
CA GLU A 94 -22.82 -7.13 5.32
C GLU A 94 -22.71 -5.98 6.32
N THR A 95 -21.66 -5.99 7.15
CA THR A 95 -21.46 -5.03 8.23
C THR A 95 -20.32 -4.05 7.98
N LEU A 96 -19.73 -4.06 6.77
CA LEU A 96 -18.62 -3.18 6.43
C LEU A 96 -19.03 -1.70 6.50
N PRO A 97 -18.24 -0.84 7.17
CA PRO A 97 -18.44 0.60 7.16
C PRO A 97 -18.35 1.22 5.76
N ALA A 98 -18.90 2.43 5.62
CA ALA A 98 -18.78 3.19 4.38
C ALA A 98 -17.35 3.71 4.16
N SER A 99 -16.88 3.66 2.91
CA SER A 99 -15.57 4.17 2.50
C SER A 99 -15.66 5.49 1.74
N SER A 100 -14.57 6.27 1.78
CA SER A 100 -14.37 7.41 0.88
C SER A 100 -14.03 7.00 -0.56
N TYR A 101 -13.61 5.75 -0.77
CA TYR A 101 -13.27 5.22 -2.09
C TYR A 101 -14.52 5.01 -2.95
N ARG A 102 -14.52 5.53 -4.19
CA ARG A 102 -15.74 5.65 -5.02
C ARG A 102 -15.94 4.54 -6.04
N LEU A 103 -14.88 3.82 -6.43
CA LEU A 103 -14.97 2.81 -7.50
C LEU A 103 -15.47 1.45 -6.99
N GLY A 104 -15.71 1.33 -5.68
CA GLY A 104 -16.23 0.12 -5.05
C GLY A 104 -15.25 -0.53 -4.09
N THR A 105 -15.79 -1.15 -3.04
CA THR A 105 -15.01 -1.87 -2.04
C THR A 105 -15.57 -3.26 -1.85
N LYS A 106 -14.70 -4.23 -1.57
CA LYS A 106 -15.08 -5.62 -1.32
C LYS A 106 -14.38 -6.15 -0.08
N ALA A 107 -15.11 -6.82 0.81
CA ALA A 107 -14.51 -7.50 1.96
C ALA A 107 -13.49 -8.54 1.48
N ALA A 108 -12.28 -8.50 2.03
CA ALA A 108 -11.23 -9.47 1.72
C ALA A 108 -10.25 -9.64 2.91
N PRO A 109 -9.58 -10.80 3.04
CA PRO A 109 -8.58 -11.05 4.06
C PRO A 109 -7.26 -10.31 3.80
N LEU A 110 -7.22 -8.99 3.92
CA LEU A 110 -6.00 -8.19 3.73
C LEU A 110 -4.85 -8.59 4.68
N HIS A 111 -5.16 -9.14 5.86
CA HIS A 111 -4.18 -9.74 6.76
C HIS A 111 -3.38 -10.91 6.13
N ARG A 112 -3.83 -11.45 4.98
CA ARG A 112 -3.11 -12.47 4.19
C ARG A 112 -2.45 -11.93 2.92
N LEU A 113 -2.59 -10.63 2.64
CA LEU A 113 -2.07 -10.04 1.41
C LEU A 113 -0.54 -10.06 1.38
N TYR A 114 0.11 -9.68 2.48
CA TYR A 114 1.57 -9.60 2.59
C TYR A 114 2.14 -10.75 3.42
N PRO A 115 3.45 -11.02 3.33
CA PRO A 115 4.15 -11.92 4.23
C PRO A 115 3.84 -11.65 5.71
N GLU A 116 3.73 -12.73 6.50
CA GLU A 116 3.32 -12.69 7.90
C GLU A 116 4.12 -11.69 8.74
N HIS A 117 5.43 -11.56 8.51
CA HIS A 117 6.27 -10.63 9.29
C HIS A 117 5.91 -9.17 9.02
N LEU A 118 5.58 -8.79 7.78
CA LEU A 118 5.14 -7.43 7.45
C LEU A 118 3.78 -7.13 8.08
N TYR A 119 2.85 -8.08 7.99
CA TYR A 119 1.56 -7.99 8.67
C TYR A 119 1.73 -7.77 10.18
N ARG A 120 2.57 -8.58 10.85
CA ARG A 120 2.83 -8.47 12.28
C ARG A 120 3.44 -7.12 12.67
N THR A 121 4.35 -6.57 11.87
CA THR A 121 4.90 -5.23 12.08
C THR A 121 3.81 -4.16 12.07
N ILE A 122 2.85 -4.24 11.12
CA ILE A 122 1.72 -3.31 11.08
C ILE A 122 0.84 -3.47 12.32
N VAL A 123 0.48 -4.70 12.68
CA VAL A 123 -0.38 -4.98 13.85
C VAL A 123 0.25 -4.45 15.14
N GLU A 124 1.54 -4.70 15.34
CA GLU A 124 2.28 -4.24 16.52
C GLU A 124 2.29 -2.72 16.59
N ALA A 125 2.65 -2.04 15.49
CA ALA A 125 2.69 -0.59 15.43
C ALA A 125 1.31 0.02 15.75
N VAL A 126 0.24 -0.50 15.14
CA VAL A 126 -1.13 0.01 15.33
C VAL A 126 -1.61 -0.23 16.77
N SER A 127 -1.42 -1.43 17.28
CA SER A 127 -1.94 -1.84 18.60
C SER A 127 -1.20 -1.20 19.76
N SER A 128 0.08 -0.85 19.57
CA SER A 128 0.92 -0.25 20.62
C SER A 128 1.09 1.26 20.43
N ASP A 129 1.88 1.68 19.44
CA ASP A 129 2.31 3.07 19.29
C ASP A 129 1.19 3.99 18.83
N PHE A 130 0.42 3.60 17.81
CA PHE A 130 -0.69 4.44 17.33
C PHE A 130 -1.79 4.53 18.38
N GLN A 131 -2.19 3.42 19.00
CA GLN A 131 -3.20 3.47 20.07
C GLN A 131 -2.76 4.33 21.25
N ARG A 132 -1.48 4.28 21.64
CA ARG A 132 -0.94 5.11 22.73
C ARG A 132 -0.93 6.59 22.36
N ARG A 133 -0.58 6.94 21.12
CA ARG A 133 -0.47 8.33 20.65
C ARG A 133 -1.82 8.93 20.25
N LEU A 134 -2.74 8.10 19.77
CA LEU A 134 -4.06 8.45 19.28
C LEU A 134 -5.08 7.46 19.87
N PRO A 135 -5.54 7.70 21.10
CA PRO A 135 -6.51 6.82 21.76
C PRO A 135 -7.75 6.62 20.89
N GLY A 136 -8.09 5.35 20.64
CA GLY A 136 -9.22 4.95 19.79
C GLY A 136 -8.83 4.60 18.36
N PHE A 137 -7.58 4.81 17.95
CA PHE A 137 -7.10 4.50 16.61
C PHE A 137 -7.25 3.00 16.28
N ALA A 138 -6.80 2.11 17.17
CA ALA A 138 -6.85 0.66 16.95
C ALA A 138 -8.21 0.02 17.25
N THR A 139 -9.07 0.72 18.00
CA THR A 139 -10.34 0.18 18.50
C THR A 139 -11.57 0.76 17.80
N CYS A 140 -11.38 1.59 16.77
CA CYS A 140 -12.49 2.20 16.04
C CYS A 140 -13.23 1.14 15.19
N PRO A 141 -14.51 0.83 15.48
CA PRO A 141 -15.24 -0.20 14.76
C PRO A 141 -15.62 0.22 13.34
N GLU A 142 -15.58 1.52 13.04
CA GLU A 142 -15.84 2.08 11.71
C GLU A 142 -14.57 2.22 10.86
N ALA A 143 -13.39 1.91 11.40
CA ALA A 143 -12.14 2.01 10.67
C ALA A 143 -11.97 0.86 9.68
N LEU A 144 -11.52 1.21 8.47
CA LEU A 144 -11.23 0.28 7.38
C LEU A 144 -9.75 0.37 7.01
N VAL A 145 -9.18 -0.80 6.72
CA VAL A 145 -7.91 -0.97 6.03
C VAL A 145 -8.23 -1.25 4.56
N HIS A 146 -7.54 -0.55 3.67
CA HIS A 146 -7.65 -0.68 2.22
C HIS A 146 -6.32 -1.20 1.68
N GLY A 147 -6.35 -2.05 0.66
CA GLY A 147 -5.14 -2.55 -0.02
C GLY A 147 -5.19 -2.33 -1.54
N ALA A 148 -4.08 -2.14 -2.25
CA ALA A 148 -2.70 -2.05 -1.77
C ALA A 148 -2.09 -0.66 -2.03
N GLU A 149 -1.33 -0.12 -1.07
CA GLU A 149 -0.51 1.08 -1.25
C GLU A 149 0.97 0.66 -1.39
N THR A 150 1.46 0.58 -2.62
CA THR A 150 2.76 -0.03 -2.96
C THR A 150 3.80 0.96 -3.49
N ARG A 151 3.34 2.13 -3.95
CA ARG A 151 4.16 3.12 -4.68
C ARG A 151 4.49 4.34 -3.82
N THR A 152 5.05 4.08 -2.64
CA THR A 152 5.40 5.12 -1.65
C THR A 152 6.71 5.83 -1.97
N SER A 153 7.61 5.14 -2.67
CA SER A 153 8.86 5.65 -3.21
C SER A 153 9.34 4.79 -4.38
N SER A 154 10.32 5.32 -5.12
CA SER A 154 10.93 4.62 -6.25
C SER A 154 11.52 3.26 -5.81
N PRO A 155 11.15 2.14 -6.45
CA PRO A 155 11.73 0.82 -6.18
C PRO A 155 13.15 0.67 -6.77
N ILE A 156 13.61 1.65 -7.55
CA ILE A 156 14.90 1.67 -8.24
C ILE A 156 15.68 2.89 -7.81
N ARG A 157 16.99 2.73 -7.71
CA ARG A 157 17.92 3.84 -7.60
C ARG A 157 18.81 3.92 -8.83
N ILE A 158 18.63 4.96 -9.63
CA ILE A 158 19.57 5.30 -10.70
C ILE A 158 20.71 6.11 -10.11
N LEU A 159 21.93 5.58 -10.17
CA LEU A 159 23.11 6.21 -9.58
C LEU A 159 23.53 7.44 -10.39
N ARG A 160 23.85 8.51 -9.67
CA ARG A 160 24.36 9.76 -10.23
C ARG A 160 25.55 10.25 -9.43
N ASP A 161 26.41 11.00 -10.09
CA ASP A 161 27.51 11.73 -9.45
C ASP A 161 26.95 12.81 -8.51
N PRO A 162 27.45 12.94 -7.27
CA PRO A 162 26.92 13.89 -6.30
C PRO A 162 27.29 15.36 -6.59
N GLU A 163 28.32 15.63 -7.41
CA GLU A 163 28.77 16.97 -7.76
C GLU A 163 28.15 17.44 -9.09
N THR A 164 28.15 16.58 -10.12
CA THR A 164 27.64 16.93 -11.45
C THR A 164 26.16 16.62 -11.65
N TYR A 165 25.59 15.72 -10.82
CA TYR A 165 24.24 15.16 -10.97
C TYR A 165 24.01 14.32 -12.23
N GLU A 166 25.06 14.03 -13.00
CA GLU A 166 24.98 13.15 -14.16
C GLU A 166 24.93 11.68 -13.76
N SER A 167 24.30 10.86 -14.60
CA SER A 167 24.30 9.40 -14.49
C SER A 167 25.73 8.87 -14.45
N ALA A 168 26.00 7.98 -13.51
CA ALA A 168 27.32 7.36 -13.37
C ALA A 168 27.75 6.53 -14.59
N ALA A 169 26.80 6.13 -15.44
CA ALA A 169 27.06 5.29 -16.61
C ALA A 169 26.91 6.03 -17.95
N PHE A 170 26.19 7.16 -17.98
CA PHE A 170 25.82 7.84 -19.23
C PHE A 170 26.03 9.35 -19.11
N PRO A 171 27.08 9.90 -19.72
CA PRO A 171 27.33 11.34 -19.72
C PRO A 171 26.15 12.13 -20.31
N ASN A 172 25.90 13.33 -19.79
CA ASN A 172 24.77 14.21 -20.15
C ASN A 172 23.36 13.64 -19.87
N VAL A 173 23.24 12.52 -19.14
CA VAL A 173 21.94 12.02 -18.64
C VAL A 173 21.82 12.42 -17.19
N PHE A 174 20.72 13.06 -16.80
CA PHE A 174 20.51 13.58 -15.44
C PHE A 174 19.29 12.92 -14.78
N PRO A 175 19.46 11.80 -14.05
CA PRO A 175 18.40 11.20 -13.26
C PRO A 175 17.92 12.18 -12.17
N ALA A 176 16.63 12.53 -12.19
CA ALA A 176 16.03 13.48 -11.27
C ALA A 176 14.56 13.12 -10.98
N GLY A 177 14.10 13.50 -9.79
CA GLY A 177 12.76 13.18 -9.31
C GLY A 177 12.71 11.90 -8.49
N GLU A 178 11.48 11.41 -8.31
CA GLU A 178 11.12 10.11 -7.75
C GLU A 178 10.97 9.07 -8.86
#